data_AF-A0A848CVQ0-F1
#
_entry.id   AF-A0A848CVQ0-F1
#
_cell.length_a   1.000
_cell.length_b   1.000
_cell.length_c   1.000
_cell.angle_alpha   90.00
_cell.angle_beta   90.00
_cell.angle_gamma   90.00
#
_symmetry.space_group_name_H-M   'P 1'
#
loop_
_entity.id
_entity.type
_entity.pdbx_description
1 polymer ?
#
loop_
_entity_poly.entity_id
_entity_poly.type
_entity_poly.pdbx_seq_one_letter_code
_entity_poly.pdbx_strand_id
1 'polypeptide(L)'
;MKRSLLSIRLLNKRSRNMHIVCLLPYLMECYLHIRQAAEKLYIHRNTLIYRLKKIKQDTGYDPQISQDAVSLRLAVWIYRTLR
;
A
#
# COMPACT_ATOMS: atom_id res chain seq x y z
N MET A 1 11.88 -17.63 -8.63
CA MET A 1 11.54 -18.06 -7.26
C MET A 1 12.38 -17.32 -6.19
N LYS A 2 12.40 -15.98 -6.18
CA LYS A 2 13.15 -15.15 -5.20
C LYS A 2 12.33 -13.92 -4.77
N ARG A 3 11.13 -14.12 -4.25
CA ARG A 3 10.26 -13.01 -3.77
C ARG A 3 9.81 -13.13 -2.31
N SER A 4 10.27 -14.14 -1.55
CA SER A 4 9.65 -14.46 -0.26
C SER A 4 10.22 -13.73 0.97
N LEU A 5 11.42 -13.11 0.90
CA LEU A 5 12.09 -12.59 2.12
C LEU A 5 12.45 -11.10 2.11
N LEU A 6 12.32 -10.40 0.98
CA LEU A 6 12.61 -8.96 0.89
C LEU A 6 11.45 -8.08 1.37
N SER A 7 10.22 -8.61 1.37
CA SER A 7 8.98 -7.90 1.72
C SER A 7 8.91 -7.49 3.21
N ILE A 8 9.54 -8.24 4.12
CA ILE A 8 9.55 -7.93 5.56
C ILE A 8 10.58 -6.84 5.90
N ARG A 9 11.65 -6.69 5.10
CA ARG A 9 12.77 -5.76 5.41
C ARG A 9 12.39 -4.28 5.25
N LEU A 10 11.34 -3.96 4.49
CA LEU A 10 10.93 -2.59 4.17
C LEU A 10 10.06 -1.94 5.27
N LEU A 11 9.42 -2.75 6.12
CA LEU A 11 8.60 -2.26 7.24
C LEU A 11 9.44 -1.68 8.41
N ASN A 12 10.77 -1.87 8.37
CA ASN A 12 11.66 -1.54 9.49
C ASN A 12 12.18 -0.07 9.49
N LYS A 13 11.99 0.71 8.41
CA LYS A 13 12.35 2.14 8.40
C LYS A 13 11.20 3.02 8.92
N ARG A 14 11.25 3.34 10.22
CA ARG A 14 10.25 4.09 11.04
C ARG A 14 9.46 5.22 10.36
N SER A 15 10.04 5.96 9.42
CA SER A 15 9.45 7.21 8.92
C SER A 15 8.81 7.14 7.52
N ARG A 16 9.03 6.07 6.73
CA ARG A 16 8.56 5.99 5.34
C ARG A 16 7.22 5.25 5.15
N ASN A 17 6.79 4.47 6.14
CA ASN A 17 5.67 3.54 5.99
C ASN A 17 4.31 4.12 6.38
N MET A 18 4.25 5.35 6.91
CA MET A 18 2.98 5.98 7.28
C MET A 18 2.05 6.15 6.07
N HIS A 19 2.62 6.43 4.90
CA HIS A 19 1.85 6.48 3.66
C HIS A 19 1.25 5.12 3.27
N ILE A 20 1.93 3.99 3.50
CA ILE A 20 1.43 2.65 3.17
C ILE A 20 0.32 2.24 4.14
N VAL A 21 0.57 2.40 5.45
CA VAL A 21 -0.39 2.01 6.50
C VAL A 21 -1.66 2.84 6.44
N CYS A 22 -1.58 4.12 6.07
CA CYS A 22 -2.76 4.97 5.92
C CYS A 22 -3.47 4.82 4.57
N LEU A 23 -2.78 4.54 3.45
CA LEU A 23 -3.39 4.59 2.12
C LEU A 23 -4.07 3.27 1.71
N LEU A 24 -3.46 2.13 2.05
CA LEU A 24 -3.95 0.81 1.63
C LEU A 24 -5.35 0.46 2.15
N PRO A 25 -5.71 0.73 3.42
CA PRO A 25 -7.05 0.42 3.91
C PRO A 25 -8.16 1.12 3.11
N TYR A 26 -8.01 2.42 2.85
CA TYR A 26 -8.98 3.19 2.06
C TYR A 26 -9.04 2.74 0.60
N LEU A 27 -7.91 2.36 0.00
CA LEU A 27 -7.89 1.82 -1.37
C LEU A 27 -8.65 0.48 -1.46
N MET A 28 -8.50 -0.38 -0.44
CA MET A 28 -9.18 -1.67 -0.34
C MET A 28 -10.68 -1.51 -0.14
N GLU A 29 -11.11 -0.56 0.70
CA GLU A 29 -12.53 -0.24 0.91
C GLU A 29 -13.22 0.27 -0.36
N CYS A 30 -12.47 0.89 -1.27
CA CYS A 30 -12.98 1.37 -2.55
C CYS A 30 -12.85 0.32 -3.67
N TYR A 31 -12.58 -0.96 -3.37
CA TYR A 31 -12.38 -2.01 -4.38
C TYR A 31 -11.39 -1.60 -5.48
N LEU A 32 -10.31 -0.89 -5.13
CA LEU A 32 -9.31 -0.36 -6.06
C LEU A 32 -9.80 0.76 -7.00
N HIS A 33 -11.01 1.30 -6.82
CA HIS A 33 -11.49 2.46 -7.56
C HIS A 33 -10.76 3.74 -7.12
N ILE A 34 -9.74 4.13 -7.90
CA ILE A 34 -8.85 5.27 -7.63
C ILE A 34 -9.63 6.57 -7.38
N ARG A 35 -10.70 6.84 -8.13
CA ARG A 35 -11.49 8.07 -7.99
C ARG A 35 -12.18 8.16 -6.63
N GLN A 36 -12.87 7.10 -6.23
CA GLN A 36 -13.58 7.02 -4.94
C GLN A 36 -12.60 7.07 -3.77
N ALA A 37 -11.46 6.38 -3.88
CA ALA A 37 -10.42 6.43 -2.87
C ALA A 37 -9.80 7.83 -2.72
N ALA A 38 -9.59 8.54 -3.82
CA ALA A 38 -9.08 9.90 -3.83
C ALA A 38 -10.05 10.87 -3.15
N GLU A 39 -11.36 10.74 -3.43
CA GLU A 39 -12.43 11.51 -2.78
C GLU A 39 -12.49 11.25 -1.27
N LYS A 40 -12.47 9.98 -0.83
CA LYS A 40 -12.43 9.62 0.60
C LYS A 40 -11.19 10.13 1.33
N LEU A 41 -10.05 10.15 0.65
CA LEU A 41 -8.77 10.62 1.20
C LEU A 41 -8.63 12.15 1.11
N TYR A 42 -9.61 12.86 0.55
CA TYR A 42 -9.54 14.31 0.28
C TYR A 42 -8.26 14.72 -0.48
N ILE A 43 -7.81 13.88 -1.41
CA ILE A 43 -6.65 14.15 -2.27
C ILE A 43 -7.03 14.06 -3.73
N HIS A 44 -6.27 14.75 -4.59
CA HIS A 44 -6.47 14.63 -6.03
C HIS A 44 -6.08 13.23 -6.54
N ARG A 45 -6.82 12.72 -7.54
CA ARG A 45 -6.58 11.39 -8.13
C ARG A 45 -5.14 11.21 -8.64
N ASN A 46 -4.52 12.25 -9.21
CA ASN A 46 -3.15 12.16 -9.71
C ASN A 46 -2.15 12.04 -8.56
N THR A 47 -2.41 12.71 -7.44
CA THR A 47 -1.62 12.59 -6.21
C THR A 47 -1.73 11.17 -5.65
N LEU A 48 -2.92 10.58 -5.68
CA LEU A 48 -3.11 9.18 -5.30
C LEU A 48 -2.34 8.24 -6.24
N ILE A 49 -2.44 8.42 -7.56
CA ILE A 49 -1.69 7.62 -8.55
C ILE A 49 -0.18 7.72 -8.32
N TYR A 50 0.34 8.92 -8.05
CA TYR A 50 1.75 9.11 -7.72
C TYR A 50 2.14 8.34 -6.45
N ARG A 51 1.32 8.40 -5.39
CA ARG A 51 1.55 7.64 -4.16
C ARG A 51 1.53 6.13 -4.42
N LEU A 52 0.60 5.62 -5.22
CA LEU A 52 0.53 4.20 -5.57
C LEU A 52 1.76 3.74 -6.38
N LYS A 53 2.23 4.56 -7.34
CA LYS A 53 3.49 4.30 -8.06
C LYS A 53 4.68 4.23 -7.11
N LYS A 54 4.74 5.15 -6.13
CA LYS A 54 5.80 5.15 -5.12
C LYS A 54 5.75 3.89 -4.25
N ILE A 55 4.57 3.43 -3.85
CA ILE A 55 4.39 2.15 -3.13
C ILE A 55 4.92 0.99 -3.98
N LYS A 56 4.59 0.93 -5.27
CA LYS A 56 5.11 -0.10 -6.17
C LYS A 56 6.63 -0.07 -6.30
N GLN A 57 7.22 1.12 -6.39
CA GLN A 57 8.67 1.28 -6.43
C GLN A 57 9.34 0.85 -5.12
N ASP A 58 8.76 1.23 -3.99
CA ASP A 58 9.32 0.94 -2.67
C ASP A 58 9.15 -0.54 -2.27
N THR A 59 8.03 -1.17 -2.63
CA THR A 59 7.66 -2.53 -2.17
C THR A 59 7.84 -3.61 -3.24
N GLY A 60 7.84 -3.24 -4.52
CA GLY A 60 7.79 -4.18 -5.63
C GLY A 60 6.41 -4.76 -5.93
N TYR A 61 5.37 -4.42 -5.13
CA TYR A 61 3.99 -4.87 -5.30
C TYR A 61 3.12 -3.74 -5.83
N ASP A 62 2.29 -4.01 -6.82
CA ASP A 62 1.38 -3.02 -7.39
C ASP A 62 0.04 -3.00 -6.65
N PRO A 63 -0.29 -1.96 -5.87
CA PRO A 63 -1.56 -1.89 -5.16
C PRO A 63 -2.79 -1.80 -6.08
N GLN A 64 -2.63 -1.60 -7.40
CA GLN A 64 -3.73 -1.64 -8.38
C GLN A 64 -4.06 -3.06 -8.86
N ILE A 65 -3.19 -4.03 -8.59
CA ILE A 65 -3.40 -5.45 -8.93
C ILE A 65 -3.96 -6.15 -7.70
N SER A 66 -5.11 -6.83 -7.83
CA SER A 66 -5.83 -7.44 -6.70
C SER A 66 -4.98 -8.40 -5.86
N GLN A 67 -4.14 -9.24 -6.49
CA GLN A 67 -3.26 -10.18 -5.77
C GLN A 67 -2.17 -9.46 -4.95
N ASP A 68 -1.55 -8.44 -5.54
CA ASP A 68 -0.51 -7.64 -4.88
C ASP A 68 -1.11 -6.79 -3.76
N ALA A 69 -2.31 -6.24 -3.98
CA ALA A 69 -3.09 -5.53 -2.99
C ALA A 69 -3.40 -6.36 -1.73
N VAL A 70 -3.82 -7.62 -1.90
CA VAL A 70 -4.05 -8.54 -0.76
C VAL A 70 -2.75 -8.81 -0.01
N SER A 71 -1.64 -9.01 -0.74
CA SER A 71 -0.32 -9.22 -0.14
C SER A 71 0.12 -7.99 0.69
N LEU A 72 -0.08 -6.79 0.15
CA LEU A 72 0.20 -5.53 0.85
C LEU A 72 -0.70 -5.34 2.08
N ARG A 73 -1.98 -5.71 2.00
CA ARG A 73 -2.92 -5.66 3.14
C ARG A 73 -2.47 -6.57 4.28
N LEU A 74 -2.10 -7.81 3.96
CA LEU A 74 -1.57 -8.76 4.95
C LEU A 74 -0.28 -8.24 5.58
N ALA A 75 0.63 -7.69 4.78
CA ALA A 75 1.86 -7.09 5.29
C ALA A 75 1.60 -5.93 6.27
N VAL A 76 0.63 -5.05 5.96
CA VAL A 76 0.21 -3.98 6.88
C VAL A 76 -0.43 -4.54 8.15
N TRP A 77 -1.22 -5.61 8.05
CA TRP A 77 -1.88 -6.22 9.20
C TRP A 77 -0.86 -6.86 10.14
N ILE A 78 0.06 -7.68 9.61
CA ILE A 78 1.17 -8.28 10.36
C ILE A 78 2.02 -7.20 11.04
N TYR A 79 2.33 -6.11 10.34
CA TYR A 79 3.09 -4.98 10.90
C TYR A 79 2.39 -4.32 12.09
N ARG A 80 1.06 -4.22 12.06
CA ARG A 80 0.26 -3.62 13.13
C ARG A 80 0.08 -4.55 14.32
N THR A 81 0.06 -5.86 14.11
CA THR A 81 -0.11 -6.85 15.18
C THR A 81 1.20 -7.16 15.91
N LEU A 82 2.33 -7.16 15.20
CA LEU A 82 3.65 -7.46 15.78
C LEU A 82 4.33 -6.24 16.43
N ARG A 83 3.63 -5.11 16.55
CA ARG A 83 4.15 -3.84 17.06
C ARG A 83 3.22 -3.28 18.11
#